data_AF-A0A559M477-F1
#
_entry.id   AF-A0A559M477-F1
#
_cell.length_a   1.000
_cell.length_b   1.000
_cell.length_c   1.000
_cell.angle_alpha   90.00
_cell.angle_beta   90.00
_cell.angle_gamma   90.00
#
_symmetry.space_group_name_H-M   'P 1'
#
loop_
_entity.id
_entity.type
_entity.pdbx_description
1 polymer ?
#
loop_
_entity_poly.entity_id
_entity_poly.type
_entity_poly.pdbx_seq_one_letter_code
_entity_poly.pdbx_strand_id
1 'polypeptide(L)'
;MVPIPLSLFTSTFPLHINTQQHPKTLLTYDNKAETGLPSGWEVRHSQSKNLPYYFNESQKLSRWEPPQGTDTEKLKKYMAEHHSAPEAQPGMNGSGKIRASHLLVKHRDSRRPSSWREADITRTKEDAMRIISDYETRIKNGEKLKDLARSESDCSSARKEGDLGFFGRGDMQKEFEEAAFRLKPGEVSGVVETASGLHLIQRQVSLTPSQLLDKPLLIHIQDVD
;
A
#
# COMPACT_ATOMS: atom_id res chain seq x y z
N MET A 1 48.36 -45.07 24.33
CA MET A 1 48.21 -46.23 25.25
C MET A 1 47.89 -45.60 26.60
N VAL A 2 46.74 -45.75 27.25
CA VAL A 2 45.89 -46.92 27.58
C VAL A 2 44.43 -46.41 27.77
N PRO A 3 43.39 -47.23 27.54
CA PRO A 3 42.01 -46.80 27.30
C PRO A 3 41.15 -46.65 28.56
N ILE A 4 40.08 -45.86 28.49
CA ILE A 4 39.04 -45.75 29.53
C ILE A 4 37.71 -46.31 28.96
N PRO A 5 36.99 -47.19 29.70
CA PRO A 5 35.97 -48.08 29.14
C PRO A 5 34.59 -47.45 28.95
N LEU A 6 33.90 -47.96 27.92
CA LEU A 6 32.45 -47.86 27.68
C LEU A 6 31.68 -48.47 28.87
N SER A 7 30.77 -47.69 29.45
CA SER A 7 29.67 -48.20 30.28
C SER A 7 28.36 -48.01 29.53
N LEU A 8 27.74 -49.13 29.21
CA LEU A 8 26.37 -49.25 28.69
C LEU A 8 25.40 -49.06 29.86
N PHE A 9 24.60 -48.00 29.84
CA PHE A 9 23.41 -47.89 30.67
C PHE A 9 22.17 -48.07 29.79
N THR A 10 21.60 -49.27 29.84
CA THR A 10 20.25 -49.54 29.37
C THR A 10 19.26 -49.01 30.40
N SER A 11 18.67 -47.84 30.13
CA SER A 11 17.55 -47.31 30.91
C SER A 11 16.25 -47.50 30.15
N THR A 12 15.58 -48.61 30.42
CA THR A 12 14.22 -48.91 30.00
C THR A 12 13.25 -48.00 30.77
N PHE A 13 12.68 -46.99 30.12
CA PHE A 13 11.59 -46.19 30.68
C PHE A 13 10.24 -46.71 30.15
N PRO A 14 9.28 -47.05 31.02
CA PRO A 14 7.94 -47.49 30.60
C PRO A 14 7.10 -46.31 30.11
N LEU A 15 6.42 -46.49 28.97
CA LEU A 15 5.33 -45.65 28.49
C LEU A 15 4.15 -45.71 29.47
N HIS A 16 4.02 -44.71 30.33
CA HIS A 16 2.79 -44.44 31.05
C HIS A 16 1.93 -43.46 30.24
N ILE A 17 0.99 -44.01 29.48
CA ILE A 17 -0.14 -43.27 28.92
C ILE A 17 -1.12 -42.95 30.05
N ASN A 18 -1.01 -41.76 30.63
CA ASN A 18 -2.02 -41.25 31.56
C ASN A 18 -3.20 -40.68 30.76
N THR A 19 -4.21 -41.51 30.52
CA THR A 19 -5.51 -41.07 30.00
C THR A 19 -6.31 -40.46 31.15
N GLN A 20 -5.99 -39.21 31.52
CA GLN A 20 -6.94 -38.38 32.27
C GLN A 20 -8.06 -37.97 31.32
N GLN A 21 -9.15 -38.72 31.36
CA GLN A 21 -10.43 -38.32 30.84
C GLN A 21 -10.92 -37.11 31.65
N HIS A 22 -10.62 -35.92 31.15
CA HIS A 22 -11.34 -34.73 31.57
C HIS A 22 -12.77 -34.79 31.00
N PRO A 23 -13.80 -34.50 31.81
CA PRO A 23 -15.18 -34.62 31.39
C PRO A 23 -15.44 -33.73 30.17
N LYS A 24 -16.07 -34.31 29.15
CA LYS A 24 -16.66 -33.57 28.02
C LYS A 24 -17.72 -32.63 28.58
N THR A 25 -17.32 -31.40 28.87
CA THR A 25 -18.28 -30.30 29.01
C THR A 25 -18.93 -30.13 27.65
N LEU A 26 -20.13 -30.68 27.51
CA LEU A 26 -21.07 -30.31 26.45
C LEU A 26 -21.42 -28.84 26.69
N LEU A 27 -20.59 -27.94 26.18
CA LEU A 27 -21.01 -26.57 25.94
C LEU A 27 -21.97 -26.63 24.76
N THR A 28 -23.24 -26.62 25.14
CA THR A 28 -24.39 -26.37 24.29
C THR A 28 -24.13 -25.20 23.36
N TYR A 29 -24.67 -25.32 22.14
CA TYR A 29 -24.79 -24.25 21.16
C TYR A 29 -25.39 -22.99 21.79
N ASP A 30 -24.57 -22.09 22.31
CA ASP A 30 -24.95 -20.72 22.64
C ASP A 30 -23.71 -19.85 22.94
N ASN A 31 -23.45 -18.92 22.02
CA ASN A 31 -22.62 -17.69 22.09
C ASN A 31 -21.74 -17.46 20.85
N LYS A 32 -22.36 -17.37 19.66
CA LYS A 32 -21.73 -16.75 18.48
C LYS A 32 -22.68 -15.72 17.85
N ALA A 33 -23.13 -14.77 18.65
CA ALA A 33 -23.69 -13.48 18.20
C ALA A 33 -22.77 -12.42 18.84
N GLU A 34 -22.17 -11.44 18.15
CA GLU A 34 -22.72 -10.49 17.19
C GLU A 34 -21.64 -9.98 16.18
N THR A 35 -20.81 -10.85 15.58
CA THR A 35 -19.79 -10.38 14.62
C THR A 35 -20.38 -9.72 13.36
N GLY A 36 -21.70 -9.87 13.13
CA GLY A 36 -22.38 -9.44 11.91
C GLY A 36 -22.09 -10.33 10.70
N LEU A 37 -21.23 -11.35 10.83
CA LEU A 37 -20.85 -12.23 9.74
C LEU A 37 -21.87 -13.36 9.52
N PRO A 38 -22.06 -13.82 8.27
CA PRO A 38 -22.87 -14.97 7.95
C PRO A 38 -22.29 -16.26 8.57
N SER A 39 -23.15 -17.25 8.79
CA SER A 39 -22.77 -18.51 9.43
C SER A 39 -21.57 -19.17 8.74
N GLY A 40 -20.62 -19.65 9.55
CA GLY A 40 -19.38 -20.30 9.07
C GLY A 40 -18.23 -19.34 8.77
N TRP A 41 -18.42 -18.02 8.87
CA TRP A 41 -17.37 -17.02 8.74
C TRP A 41 -16.90 -16.48 10.09
N GLU A 42 -15.60 -16.23 10.21
CA GLU A 42 -14.99 -15.62 11.38
C GLU A 42 -13.88 -14.64 11.01
N VAL A 43 -13.53 -13.78 11.96
CA VAL A 43 -12.46 -12.79 11.81
C VAL A 43 -11.17 -13.39 12.34
N ARG A 44 -10.11 -13.35 11.54
CA ARG A 44 -8.75 -13.79 11.90
C ARG A 44 -7.74 -12.68 11.62
N HIS A 45 -6.53 -12.79 12.15
CA HIS A 45 -5.45 -11.83 11.92
C HIS A 45 -4.31 -12.45 11.14
N SER A 46 -3.79 -11.72 10.17
CA SER A 46 -2.58 -12.13 9.45
C SER A 46 -1.37 -12.07 10.38
N GLN A 47 -0.57 -13.14 10.40
CA GLN A 47 0.60 -13.24 11.27
C GLN A 47 1.66 -12.16 10.99
N SER A 48 1.76 -11.70 9.74
CA SER A 48 2.80 -10.77 9.30
C SER A 48 2.45 -9.29 9.42
N LYS A 49 1.15 -8.95 9.41
CA LYS A 49 0.68 -7.54 9.35
C LYS A 49 -0.32 -7.19 10.44
N ASN A 50 -0.73 -8.17 11.25
CA ASN A 50 -1.81 -8.07 12.24
C ASN A 50 -3.08 -7.42 11.68
N LEU A 51 -3.35 -7.63 10.39
CA LEU A 51 -4.56 -7.12 9.72
C LEU A 51 -5.68 -8.16 9.80
N PRO A 52 -6.93 -7.73 10.09
CA PRO A 52 -8.07 -8.61 10.12
C PRO A 52 -8.43 -9.10 8.71
N TYR A 53 -8.78 -10.38 8.60
CA TYR A 53 -9.34 -11.03 7.41
C TYR A 53 -10.47 -11.98 7.80
N TYR A 54 -11.32 -12.30 6.83
CA TYR A 54 -12.47 -13.17 7.02
C TYR A 54 -12.15 -14.58 6.54
N PHE A 55 -12.33 -15.56 7.42
CA PHE A 55 -12.09 -16.96 7.13
C PHE A 55 -13.38 -17.75 7.21
N ASN A 56 -13.67 -18.54 6.18
CA ASN A 56 -14.73 -19.53 6.21
C ASN A 56 -14.14 -20.91 6.49
N GLU A 57 -14.52 -21.51 7.61
CA GLU A 57 -13.95 -22.79 8.02
C GLU A 57 -14.45 -23.97 7.18
N SER A 58 -15.71 -23.93 6.74
CA SER A 58 -16.31 -25.01 5.93
C SER A 58 -15.71 -25.09 4.53
N GLN A 59 -15.40 -23.94 3.93
CA GLN A 59 -14.84 -23.84 2.58
C GLN A 59 -13.31 -23.68 2.57
N LYS A 60 -12.68 -23.57 3.76
CA LYS A 60 -11.28 -23.19 3.94
C LYS A 60 -10.88 -21.97 3.11
N LEU A 61 -11.80 -21.01 2.98
CA LEU A 61 -11.65 -19.83 2.14
C LEU A 61 -11.28 -18.62 3.00
N SER A 62 -10.21 -17.91 2.62
CA SER A 62 -9.84 -16.63 3.23
C SER A 62 -10.19 -15.48 2.28
N ARG A 63 -10.70 -14.38 2.81
CA ARG A 63 -10.98 -13.16 2.04
C ARG A 63 -10.71 -11.91 2.90
N TRP A 64 -10.31 -10.82 2.25
CA TRP A 64 -10.05 -9.54 2.91
C TRP A 64 -11.30 -8.67 3.03
N GLU A 65 -12.25 -8.82 2.12
CA GLU A 65 -13.55 -8.17 2.17
C GLU A 65 -14.60 -8.99 2.95
N PRO A 66 -15.54 -8.32 3.65
CA PRO A 66 -16.63 -8.99 4.32
C PRO A 66 -17.47 -9.84 3.35
N PRO A 67 -17.91 -11.04 3.75
CA PRO A 67 -18.77 -11.89 2.94
C PRO A 67 -20.14 -11.29 2.64
N GLN A 68 -20.74 -11.73 1.54
CA GLN A 68 -22.10 -11.35 1.17
C GLN A 68 -23.08 -11.80 2.27
N GLY A 69 -24.01 -10.91 2.65
CA GLY A 69 -24.92 -11.15 3.78
C GLY A 69 -24.37 -10.74 5.14
N THR A 70 -23.22 -10.05 5.18
CA THR A 70 -22.71 -9.43 6.40
C THR A 70 -23.57 -8.23 6.81
N ASP A 71 -24.01 -8.20 8.07
CA ASP A 71 -24.56 -7.01 8.72
C ASP A 71 -23.42 -6.04 9.02
N THR A 72 -23.31 -5.01 8.19
CA THR A 72 -22.22 -4.04 8.25
C THR A 72 -22.21 -3.20 9.53
N GLU A 73 -23.36 -2.96 10.16
CA GLU A 73 -23.44 -2.14 11.37
C GLU A 73 -22.99 -2.94 12.59
N LYS A 74 -23.40 -4.21 12.69
CA LYS A 74 -22.90 -5.11 13.74
C LYS A 74 -21.42 -5.41 13.58
N LEU A 75 -20.97 -5.62 12.34
CA LEU A 75 -19.54 -5.84 12.07
C LEU A 75 -18.70 -4.61 12.45
N LYS A 76 -19.14 -3.40 12.14
CA LYS A 76 -18.46 -2.17 12.56
C LYS A 76 -18.36 -2.08 14.08
N LYS A 77 -19.45 -2.36 14.81
CA LYS A 77 -19.46 -2.35 16.28
C LYS A 77 -18.51 -3.39 16.85
N TYR A 78 -18.54 -4.62 16.34
CA TYR A 78 -17.63 -5.69 16.73
C TYR A 78 -16.15 -5.35 16.43
N MET A 79 -15.87 -4.72 15.29
CA MET A 79 -14.53 -4.23 14.97
C MET A 79 -14.10 -3.09 15.89
N ALA A 80 -14.98 -2.14 16.22
CA ALA A 80 -14.67 -1.03 17.12
C ALA A 80 -14.37 -1.50 18.56
N GLU A 81 -15.17 -2.44 19.06
CA GLU A 81 -15.09 -2.97 20.43
C GLU A 81 -13.92 -3.95 20.63
N HIS A 82 -13.61 -4.76 19.61
CA HIS A 82 -12.62 -5.84 19.75
C HIS A 82 -11.34 -5.63 18.91
N HIS A 83 -11.35 -4.70 17.95
CA HIS A 83 -10.29 -4.55 16.94
C HIS A 83 -10.10 -3.09 16.49
N SER A 84 -9.82 -2.18 17.44
CA SER A 84 -9.68 -0.75 17.16
C SER A 84 -8.50 -0.47 16.21
N ALA A 85 -8.79 -0.07 14.98
CA ALA A 85 -7.87 0.65 14.09
C ALA A 85 -8.44 2.07 13.85
N PRO A 86 -7.61 3.11 13.64
CA PRO A 86 -8.09 4.48 13.48
C PRO A 86 -8.99 4.61 12.24
N GLU A 87 -10.09 5.34 12.39
CA GLU A 87 -11.18 5.53 11.44
C GLU A 87 -10.76 5.52 9.96
N ALA A 88 -11.29 4.54 9.22
CA ALA A 88 -11.17 4.48 7.77
C ALA A 88 -12.12 5.52 7.14
N GLN A 89 -11.56 6.55 6.51
CA GLN A 89 -12.32 7.42 5.61
C GLN A 89 -12.78 6.64 4.35
N PRO A 90 -14.02 6.86 3.87
CA PRO A 90 -14.57 6.11 2.75
C PRO A 90 -13.90 6.56 1.44
N GLY A 91 -13.10 5.68 0.83
CA GLY A 91 -12.48 5.93 -0.48
C GLY A 91 -11.26 5.07 -0.84
N MET A 92 -10.84 4.11 -0.01
CA MET A 92 -9.66 3.30 -0.30
C MET A 92 -10.01 2.01 -1.07
N ASN A 93 -9.71 2.02 -2.37
CA ASN A 93 -9.64 0.83 -3.20
C ASN A 93 -8.58 -0.16 -2.65
N GLY A 94 -9.03 -1.19 -1.94
CA GLY A 94 -8.55 -2.59 -1.91
C GLY A 94 -7.09 -2.96 -1.58
N SER A 95 -6.11 -2.04 -1.57
CA SER A 95 -4.70 -2.40 -1.30
C SER A 95 -3.95 -1.42 -0.39
N GLY A 96 -4.55 -0.30 -0.02
CA GLY A 96 -3.88 0.77 0.73
C GLY A 96 -2.72 1.44 -0.03
N LYS A 97 -2.51 1.08 -1.30
CA LYS A 97 -1.47 1.63 -2.18
C LYS A 97 -2.06 2.64 -3.14
N ILE A 98 -1.27 3.65 -3.50
CA ILE A 98 -1.57 4.63 -4.54
C ILE A 98 -0.52 4.56 -5.63
N ARG A 99 -0.86 4.99 -6.84
CA ARG A 99 0.12 5.24 -7.90
C ARG A 99 0.28 6.73 -8.08
N ALA A 100 1.53 7.20 -8.18
CA ALA A 100 1.82 8.60 -8.45
C ALA A 100 2.98 8.76 -9.43
N SER A 101 2.98 9.91 -10.11
CA SER A 101 4.12 10.40 -10.85
C SER A 101 4.69 11.63 -10.16
N HIS A 102 5.96 11.93 -10.39
CA HIS A 102 6.57 13.14 -9.85
C HIS A 102 7.56 13.80 -10.81
N LEU A 103 7.79 15.08 -10.57
CA LEU A 103 8.90 15.85 -11.12
C LEU A 103 9.78 16.26 -9.95
N LEU A 104 11.08 15.94 -10.00
CA LEU A 104 12.05 16.27 -8.96
C LEU A 104 13.05 17.31 -9.47
N VAL A 105 13.25 18.38 -8.72
CA VAL A 105 14.36 19.33 -8.90
C VAL A 105 15.29 19.23 -7.69
N LYS A 106 16.54 18.85 -7.94
CA LYS A 106 17.57 18.79 -6.89
C LYS A 106 18.28 20.12 -6.72
N HIS A 107 18.90 20.29 -5.56
CA HIS A 107 19.81 21.38 -5.21
C HIS A 107 21.05 20.83 -4.51
N ARG A 108 22.04 21.70 -4.24
CA ARG A 108 23.31 21.33 -3.62
C ARG A 108 23.18 20.62 -2.26
N ASP A 109 22.10 20.90 -1.52
CA ASP A 109 21.84 20.30 -0.19
C ASP A 109 20.95 19.04 -0.26
N SER A 110 20.55 18.61 -1.45
CA SER A 110 19.86 17.33 -1.64
C SER A 110 20.80 16.17 -1.26
N ARG A 111 20.26 15.12 -0.60
CA ARG A 111 21.01 13.94 -0.13
C ARG A 111 21.97 13.34 -1.17
N ARG A 112 21.63 13.43 -2.46
CA ARG A 112 22.49 13.04 -3.58
C ARG A 112 22.40 14.10 -4.68
N PRO A 113 23.27 15.13 -4.69
CA PRO A 113 23.22 16.27 -5.62
C PRO A 113 23.82 15.90 -6.98
N SER A 114 23.27 14.85 -7.59
CA SER A 114 23.61 14.39 -8.94
C SER A 114 22.43 13.68 -9.57
N SER A 115 22.27 13.80 -10.88
CA SER A 115 21.21 13.16 -11.66
C SER A 115 21.74 12.61 -12.98
N TRP A 116 20.84 12.07 -13.80
CA TRP A 116 21.19 11.66 -15.15
C TRP A 116 21.37 12.87 -16.10
N ARG A 117 20.90 14.06 -15.70
CA ARG A 117 21.00 15.32 -16.46
C ARG A 117 22.27 16.08 -16.12
N GLU A 118 22.65 16.05 -14.84
CA GLU A 118 23.75 16.85 -14.30
C GLU A 118 24.52 16.03 -13.26
N ALA A 119 25.81 15.80 -13.52
CA ALA A 119 26.65 14.95 -12.69
C ALA A 119 26.96 15.58 -11.32
N ASP A 120 27.05 16.91 -11.26
CA ASP A 120 27.30 17.68 -10.05
C ASP A 120 26.34 18.89 -9.97
N ILE A 121 25.36 18.81 -9.08
CA ILE A 121 24.29 19.80 -8.94
C ILE A 121 24.69 20.84 -7.89
N THR A 122 25.05 22.02 -8.36
CA THR A 122 25.56 23.11 -7.51
C THR A 122 24.54 24.22 -7.23
N ARG A 123 23.40 24.20 -7.93
CA ARG A 123 22.33 25.21 -7.77
C ARG A 123 21.81 25.27 -6.34
N THR A 124 21.44 26.47 -5.90
CA THR A 124 20.92 26.71 -4.55
C THR A 124 19.50 26.14 -4.39
N LYS A 125 19.03 26.01 -3.15
CA LYS A 125 17.65 25.62 -2.88
C LYS A 125 16.68 26.68 -3.40
N GLU A 126 17.05 27.95 -3.33
CA GLU A 126 16.27 29.08 -3.83
C GLU A 126 16.13 29.03 -5.36
N ASP A 127 17.21 28.71 -6.07
CA ASP A 127 17.17 28.53 -7.53
C ASP A 127 16.31 27.31 -7.90
N ALA A 128 16.45 26.19 -7.18
CA ALA A 128 15.61 25.02 -7.36
C ALA A 128 14.13 25.34 -7.10
N MET A 129 13.82 26.17 -6.09
CA MET A 129 12.47 26.62 -5.78
C MET A 129 11.88 27.46 -6.91
N ARG A 130 12.67 28.35 -7.52
CA ARG A 130 12.24 29.11 -8.70
C ARG A 130 11.93 28.20 -9.88
N ILE A 131 12.86 27.28 -10.19
CA ILE A 131 12.72 26.32 -11.29
C ILE A 131 11.43 25.50 -11.13
N ILE A 132 11.19 24.93 -9.95
CA ILE A 132 10.02 24.08 -9.74
C ILE A 132 8.70 24.88 -9.68
N SER A 133 8.74 26.13 -9.22
CA SER A 133 7.58 27.04 -9.26
C SER A 133 7.20 27.42 -10.68
N ASP A 134 8.19 27.58 -11.57
CA ASP A 134 7.95 27.81 -13.00
C ASP A 134 7.27 26.58 -13.63
N TYR A 135 7.72 25.36 -13.29
CA TYR A 135 7.06 24.12 -13.74
C TYR A 135 5.65 23.99 -13.19
N GLU A 136 5.42 24.34 -11.93
CA GLU A 136 4.07 24.35 -11.32
C GLU A 136 3.14 25.30 -12.09
N THR A 137 3.62 26.49 -12.43
CA THR A 137 2.88 27.49 -13.22
C THR A 137 2.54 26.96 -14.61
N ARG A 138 3.51 26.32 -15.29
CA ARG A 138 3.29 25.69 -16.60
C ARG A 138 2.25 24.56 -16.53
N ILE A 139 2.26 23.76 -15.48
CA ILE A 139 1.26 22.71 -15.26
C ILE A 139 -0.13 23.32 -15.04
N LYS A 140 -0.23 24.39 -14.24
CA LYS A 140 -1.49 25.13 -14.05
C LYS A 140 -2.02 25.72 -15.36
N ASN A 141 -1.12 26.09 -16.28
CA ASN A 141 -1.47 26.58 -17.61
C ASN A 141 -1.78 25.47 -18.63
N GLY A 142 -1.83 24.20 -18.21
CA GLY A 142 -2.28 23.07 -19.03
C GLY A 142 -1.17 22.15 -19.55
N GLU A 143 0.10 22.43 -19.24
CA GLU A 143 1.19 21.50 -19.55
C GLU A 143 1.10 20.24 -18.67
N LYS A 144 1.44 19.07 -19.21
CA LYS A 144 1.33 17.82 -18.45
C LYS A 144 2.59 17.59 -17.64
N LEU A 145 2.43 17.26 -16.35
CA LEU A 145 3.54 16.91 -15.46
C LEU A 145 4.44 15.83 -16.05
N LYS A 146 3.86 14.83 -16.72
CA LYS A 146 4.58 13.70 -17.31
C LYS A 146 5.58 14.13 -18.41
N ASP A 147 5.25 15.18 -19.16
CA ASP A 147 6.08 15.68 -20.26
C ASP A 147 7.27 16.46 -19.68
N LEU A 148 7.01 17.35 -18.72
CA LEU A 148 8.04 18.04 -17.94
C LEU A 148 8.93 17.07 -17.16
N ALA A 149 8.35 16.05 -16.54
CA ALA A 149 9.11 15.06 -15.77
C ALA A 149 10.07 14.27 -16.67
N ARG A 150 9.71 14.02 -17.92
CA ARG A 150 10.56 13.33 -18.89
C ARG A 150 11.82 14.14 -19.23
N SER A 151 11.71 15.44 -19.43
CA SER A 151 12.85 16.28 -19.85
C SER A 151 13.60 16.95 -18.70
N GLU A 152 12.89 17.32 -17.63
CA GLU A 152 13.42 18.19 -16.57
C GLU A 152 13.73 17.49 -15.26
N SER A 153 13.12 16.33 -14.98
CA SER A 153 13.26 15.69 -13.65
C SER A 153 14.66 15.13 -13.40
N ASP A 154 15.21 15.44 -12.23
CA ASP A 154 16.47 14.91 -11.71
C ASP A 154 16.34 13.48 -11.15
N CYS A 155 15.15 12.87 -11.24
CA CYS A 155 14.92 11.47 -10.87
C CYS A 155 15.08 10.54 -12.08
N SER A 156 15.52 9.29 -11.83
CA SER A 156 15.59 8.25 -12.88
C SER A 156 14.21 7.84 -13.40
N SER A 157 13.13 8.13 -12.67
CA SER A 157 11.74 7.96 -13.10
C SER A 157 11.39 8.82 -14.32
N ALA A 158 12.20 9.82 -14.69
CA ALA A 158 12.06 10.60 -15.92
C ALA A 158 11.88 9.71 -17.17
N ARG A 159 12.59 8.56 -17.21
CA ARG A 159 12.48 7.55 -18.30
C ARG A 159 11.09 6.91 -18.40
N LYS A 160 10.30 6.98 -17.33
CA LYS A 160 8.90 6.52 -17.22
C LYS A 160 7.95 7.70 -17.04
N GLU A 161 8.30 8.87 -17.60
CA GLU A 161 7.49 10.09 -17.51
C GLU A 161 7.19 10.50 -16.05
N GLY A 162 8.12 10.22 -15.14
CA GLY A 162 7.97 10.50 -13.71
C GLY A 162 7.18 9.45 -12.92
N ASP A 163 6.65 8.39 -13.53
CA ASP A 163 5.89 7.34 -12.84
C ASP A 163 6.73 6.56 -11.82
N LEU A 164 6.25 6.51 -10.59
CA LEU A 164 6.86 5.76 -9.48
C LEU A 164 6.19 4.40 -9.27
N GLY A 165 5.11 4.10 -10.00
CA GLY A 165 4.33 2.89 -9.79
C GLY A 165 3.51 2.95 -8.50
N PHE A 166 3.04 1.79 -8.03
CA PHE A 166 2.22 1.69 -6.83
C PHE A 166 3.08 1.60 -5.56
N PHE A 167 2.78 2.45 -4.58
CA PHE A 167 3.43 2.45 -3.26
C PHE A 167 2.39 2.60 -2.15
N GLY A 168 2.70 2.01 -1.00
CA GLY A 168 1.94 2.11 0.24
C GLY A 168 2.61 3.05 1.25
N ARG A 169 2.08 3.04 2.48
CA ARG A 169 2.70 3.77 3.58
C ARG A 169 4.01 3.11 4.01
N GLY A 170 5.03 3.92 4.27
CA GLY A 170 6.40 3.51 4.63
C GLY A 170 7.33 3.25 3.45
N ASP A 171 6.84 3.29 2.20
CA ASP A 171 7.65 3.01 1.00
C ASP A 171 8.43 4.25 0.51
N MET A 172 7.98 5.46 0.87
CA MET A 172 8.52 6.73 0.41
C MET A 172 8.97 7.61 1.59
N GLN A 173 9.69 8.71 1.30
CA GLN A 173 9.97 9.74 2.31
C GLN A 173 8.66 10.31 2.86
N LYS A 174 8.63 10.56 4.17
CA LYS A 174 7.40 10.91 4.90
C LYS A 174 6.67 12.09 4.29
N GLU A 175 7.39 13.15 3.95
CA GLU A 175 6.83 14.39 3.38
C GLU A 175 6.22 14.13 2.00
N PHE A 176 6.88 13.29 1.18
CA PHE A 176 6.38 12.88 -0.13
C PHE A 176 5.12 12.03 0.00
N GLU A 177 5.15 11.04 0.88
CA GLU A 177 4.02 10.15 1.13
C GLU A 177 2.79 10.92 1.59
N GLU A 178 2.94 11.72 2.64
CA GLU A 178 1.83 12.49 3.19
C GLU A 178 1.20 13.40 2.13
N ALA A 179 2.01 14.05 1.30
CA ALA A 179 1.49 14.83 0.18
C ALA A 179 0.76 13.97 -0.85
N ALA A 180 1.36 12.87 -1.30
CA ALA A 180 0.78 12.00 -2.33
C ALA A 180 -0.55 11.35 -1.89
N PHE A 181 -0.66 10.94 -0.64
CA PHE A 181 -1.88 10.33 -0.09
C PHE A 181 -3.00 11.35 0.17
N ARG A 182 -2.69 12.64 0.37
CA ARG A 182 -3.69 13.71 0.47
C ARG A 182 -4.33 14.06 -0.86
N LEU A 183 -3.62 13.85 -1.98
CA LEU A 183 -4.13 14.17 -3.31
C LEU A 183 -5.31 13.27 -3.69
N LYS A 184 -6.29 13.86 -4.37
CA LYS A 184 -7.32 13.11 -5.10
C LYS A 184 -6.74 12.52 -6.39
N PRO A 185 -7.29 11.41 -6.91
CA PRO A 185 -6.85 10.88 -8.20
C PRO A 185 -6.93 11.94 -9.31
N GLY A 186 -5.85 12.14 -10.05
CA GLY A 186 -5.68 13.15 -11.09
C GLY A 186 -5.10 14.48 -10.60
N GLU A 187 -5.13 14.74 -9.30
CA GLU A 187 -4.68 16.00 -8.70
C GLU A 187 -3.15 16.10 -8.67
N VAL A 188 -2.64 17.34 -8.80
CA VAL A 188 -1.22 17.70 -8.69
C VAL A 188 -1.01 18.48 -7.39
N SER A 189 0.02 18.17 -6.63
CA SER A 189 0.40 18.89 -5.42
C SER A 189 1.00 20.25 -5.72
N GLY A 190 1.08 21.10 -4.69
CA GLY A 190 2.09 22.17 -4.66
C GLY A 190 3.50 21.60 -4.48
N VAL A 191 4.49 22.48 -4.32
CA VAL A 191 5.88 22.08 -4.10
C VAL A 191 6.04 21.35 -2.76
N VAL A 192 6.59 20.14 -2.81
CA VAL A 192 6.88 19.30 -1.65
C VAL A 192 8.38 19.17 -1.46
N GLU A 193 8.87 19.54 -0.30
CA GLU A 193 10.29 19.39 0.04
C GLU A 193 10.57 18.06 0.73
N THR A 194 11.69 17.45 0.38
CA THR A 194 12.20 16.20 0.98
C THR A 194 13.72 16.26 1.06
N ALA A 195 14.37 15.29 1.71
CA ALA A 195 15.82 15.18 1.65
C ALA A 195 16.37 14.92 0.24
N SER A 196 15.53 14.48 -0.71
CA SER A 196 15.94 14.31 -2.11
C SER A 196 15.92 15.60 -2.94
N GLY A 197 15.33 16.68 -2.45
CA GLY A 197 15.05 17.90 -3.20
C GLY A 197 13.56 18.26 -3.20
N LEU A 198 13.15 19.07 -4.19
CA LEU A 198 11.81 19.61 -4.34
C LEU A 198 11.00 18.81 -5.36
N HIS A 199 9.73 18.53 -5.07
CA HIS A 199 8.86 17.69 -5.89
C HIS A 199 7.54 18.37 -6.24
N LEU A 200 7.06 18.10 -7.45
CA LEU A 200 5.64 18.17 -7.79
C LEU A 200 5.13 16.75 -7.97
N ILE A 201 3.99 16.43 -7.36
CA ILE A 201 3.46 15.06 -7.29
C ILE A 201 2.09 15.04 -7.95
N GLN A 202 1.84 14.09 -8.84
CA GLN A 202 0.52 13.83 -9.39
C GLN A 202 0.05 12.44 -9.00
N ARG A 203 -1.12 12.36 -8.35
CA ARG A 203 -1.75 11.06 -8.09
C ARG A 203 -2.42 10.56 -9.38
N GLN A 204 -2.12 9.34 -9.79
CA GLN A 204 -2.71 8.76 -10.99
C GLN A 204 -4.17 8.37 -10.77
N VAL A 205 -5.00 8.53 -11.81
CA VAL A 205 -6.38 8.05 -11.80
C VAL A 205 -6.36 6.52 -11.97
N SER A 206 -6.84 5.80 -10.96
CA SER A 206 -7.17 4.38 -11.13
C SER A 206 -8.40 4.31 -12.01
N LEU A 207 -8.21 4.09 -13.31
CA LEU A 207 -9.33 3.86 -14.22
C LEU A 207 -10.03 2.58 -13.77
N THR A 208 -11.27 2.73 -13.33
CA THR A 208 -12.17 1.59 -13.18
C THR A 208 -12.54 1.08 -14.57
N PRO A 209 -12.83 -0.23 -14.76
CA PRO A 209 -13.26 -0.75 -16.06
C PRO A 209 -14.46 0.01 -16.67
N SER A 210 -15.35 0.55 -15.84
CA SER A 210 -16.47 1.37 -16.31
C SER A 210 -16.03 2.70 -16.94
N GLN A 211 -14.99 3.35 -16.41
CA GLN A 211 -14.43 4.58 -16.97
C GLN A 211 -13.61 4.37 -18.26
N LEU A 212 -13.28 3.12 -18.60
CA LEU A 212 -12.68 2.76 -19.87
C LEU A 212 -13.71 2.58 -20.99
N LEU A 213 -14.98 2.26 -20.66
CA LEU A 213 -16.05 2.11 -21.63
C LEU A 213 -16.62 3.45 -22.14
N ASP A 214 -16.52 4.54 -21.38
CA ASP A 214 -17.06 5.85 -21.77
C ASP A 214 -16.11 6.71 -22.63
N LYS A 215 -14.94 6.18 -23.02
CA LYS A 215 -14.07 6.89 -23.97
C LYS A 215 -14.61 6.69 -25.38
N PRO A 216 -14.98 7.75 -26.12
CA PRO A 216 -15.36 7.59 -27.51
C PRO A 216 -14.19 6.98 -28.27
N LEU A 217 -14.41 5.79 -28.83
CA LEU A 217 -13.50 5.17 -29.79
C LEU A 217 -13.40 6.13 -30.98
N LEU A 218 -12.33 6.92 -31.04
CA LEU A 218 -11.98 7.67 -32.24
C LEU A 218 -11.48 6.64 -33.27
N ILE A 219 -12.41 6.00 -33.95
CA ILE A 219 -12.14 5.27 -35.19
C ILE A 219 -11.77 6.32 -36.23
N HIS A 220 -10.47 6.46 -36.49
CA HIS A 220 -9.96 7.18 -37.65
C HIS A 220 -10.27 6.31 -38.87
N ILE A 221 -11.43 6.54 -39.51
CA ILE A 221 -11.69 5.99 -40.83
C ILE A 221 -10.80 6.80 -41.77
N GLN A 222 -9.75 6.15 -42.29
CA GLN A 222 -9.02 6.69 -43.42
C GLN A 222 -9.94 6.53 -44.62
N ASP A 223 -10.52 7.64 -45.07
CA ASP A 223 -11.19 7.70 -46.36
C ASP A 223 -10.15 7.42 -47.44
N VAL A 224 -10.39 6.34 -48.19
CA VAL A 224 -9.64 5.95 -49.38
C VAL A 224 -10.41 6.51 -50.57
N ASP A 225 -9.84 7.52 -51.23
CA ASP A 225 -10.19 7.93 -52.60
C ASP A 225 -9.00 7.62 -53.51
#